data_AF-A0A0F2T5T1-F1
#
_entry.id   AF-A0A0F2T5T1-F1
#
_cell.length_a   1.000
_cell.length_b   1.000
_cell.length_c   1.000
_cell.angle_alpha   90.00
_cell.angle_beta   90.00
_cell.angle_gamma   90.00
#
_symmetry.space_group_name_H-M   'P 1'
#
loop_
_entity.id
_entity.type
_entity.pdbx_description
1 polymer ?
#
loop_
_entity_poly.entity_id
_entity_poly.type
_entity_poly.pdbx_seq_one_letter_code
_entity_poly.pdbx_strand_id
1 'polypeptide(L)'
;CMATSGPGATNLVTPIADAYMDSVPIVAITGQVSSKAIGTDAFQEADICGITMPITKHNYLVTDPAEIPRVIAEAFHIAATGRPGPVLVDIAKDALQATTTFRWPVEPQLPGYRPVTKPHAKQIREAAKMLVSAKRPVLYVGGGVIKAQATAELRILAELTGAPVVTTLMALGAFPD
;
A
#
# COMPACT_ATOMS: atom_id res chain seq x y z
N CYS A 1 -2.48 -9.78 6.28
CA CYS A 1 -3.16 -11.09 6.34
C CYS A 1 -2.14 -12.19 6.09
N MET A 2 -2.45 -13.44 6.42
CA MET A 2 -1.57 -14.59 6.20
C MET A 2 -2.34 -15.74 5.58
N ALA A 3 -1.75 -16.46 4.63
CA ALA A 3 -2.30 -17.69 4.05
C ALA A 3 -1.19 -18.69 3.69
N THR A 4 -1.58 -19.96 3.49
CA THR A 4 -0.69 -20.99 2.95
C THR A 4 -0.50 -20.84 1.42
N SER A 5 0.29 -21.71 0.81
CA SER A 5 0.53 -21.74 -0.64
C SER A 5 -0.69 -22.11 -1.48
N GLY A 6 -0.52 -22.00 -2.80
CA GLY A 6 -1.50 -22.43 -3.80
C GLY A 6 -2.88 -21.82 -3.54
N PRO A 7 -3.92 -22.63 -3.24
CA PRO A 7 -5.29 -22.14 -3.06
C PRO A 7 -5.44 -21.14 -1.90
N GLY A 8 -4.61 -21.25 -0.85
CA GLY A 8 -4.62 -20.29 0.24
C GLY A 8 -4.23 -18.90 -0.23
N ALA A 9 -3.15 -18.83 -1.02
CA ALA A 9 -2.64 -17.61 -1.61
C ALA A 9 -3.62 -17.03 -2.66
N THR A 10 -4.18 -17.86 -3.54
CA THR A 10 -5.13 -17.39 -4.57
C THR A 10 -6.45 -16.89 -3.99
N ASN A 11 -6.88 -17.39 -2.83
CA ASN A 11 -8.05 -16.85 -2.13
C ASN A 11 -7.84 -15.42 -1.61
N LEU A 12 -6.60 -14.93 -1.55
CA LEU A 12 -6.31 -13.54 -1.20
C LEU A 12 -6.37 -12.57 -2.39
N VAL A 13 -6.53 -13.05 -3.63
CA VAL A 13 -6.52 -12.18 -4.82
C VAL A 13 -7.62 -11.11 -4.75
N THR A 14 -8.85 -11.51 -4.41
CA THR A 14 -9.98 -10.57 -4.29
C THR A 14 -9.74 -9.51 -3.21
N PRO A 15 -9.42 -9.85 -1.94
CA PRO A 15 -9.17 -8.82 -0.93
C PRO A 15 -7.91 -7.98 -1.20
N ILE A 16 -6.90 -8.52 -1.89
CA ILE A 16 -5.75 -7.73 -2.35
C ILE A 16 -6.18 -6.70 -3.39
N ALA A 17 -6.98 -7.10 -4.38
CA ALA A 17 -7.49 -6.20 -5.41
C ALA A 17 -8.35 -5.07 -4.81
N ASP A 18 -9.22 -5.42 -3.86
CA ASP A 18 -10.05 -4.47 -3.12
C ASP A 18 -9.17 -3.44 -2.39
N ALA A 19 -8.20 -3.90 -1.59
CA ALA A 19 -7.25 -3.04 -0.90
C ALA A 19 -6.43 -2.15 -1.86
N TYR A 20 -6.09 -2.64 -3.05
CA TYR A 20 -5.37 -1.88 -4.06
C TYR A 20 -6.22 -0.73 -4.62
N MET A 21 -7.47 -1.02 -5.00
CA MET A 21 -8.40 -0.02 -5.51
C MET A 21 -8.64 1.07 -4.47
N ASP A 22 -8.86 0.66 -3.23
CA ASP A 22 -9.18 1.56 -2.13
C ASP A 22 -7.95 2.19 -1.49
N SER A 23 -6.73 1.88 -1.95
CA SER A 23 -5.47 2.40 -1.40
C SER A 23 -5.35 2.14 0.11
N VAL A 24 -5.62 0.90 0.52
CA VAL A 24 -5.55 0.41 1.90
C VAL A 24 -4.20 -0.30 2.11
N PRO A 25 -3.42 0.09 3.14
CA PRO A 25 -2.11 -0.51 3.40
C PRO A 25 -2.29 -1.88 4.05
N ILE A 26 -2.12 -2.95 3.28
CA ILE A 26 -2.03 -4.31 3.82
C ILE A 26 -0.71 -4.97 3.41
N VAL A 27 -0.21 -5.86 4.26
CA VAL A 27 0.84 -6.82 3.89
C VAL A 27 0.20 -8.21 3.87
N ALA A 28 0.18 -8.82 2.70
CA ALA A 28 -0.29 -10.18 2.49
C ALA A 28 0.92 -11.12 2.51
N ILE A 29 0.98 -12.03 3.49
CA ILE A 29 2.08 -12.98 3.62
C ILE A 29 1.56 -14.36 3.20
N THR A 30 2.18 -14.97 2.20
CA THR A 30 1.79 -16.29 1.70
C THR A 30 2.94 -17.27 1.88
N GLY A 31 2.60 -18.53 2.13
CA GLY A 31 3.57 -19.62 1.96
C GLY A 31 3.74 -19.97 0.49
N GLN A 32 4.89 -20.49 0.12
CA GLN A 32 5.18 -21.06 -1.19
C GLN A 32 5.71 -22.49 -1.02
N VAL A 33 5.76 -23.26 -2.11
CA VAL A 33 6.50 -24.53 -2.15
C VAL A 33 7.98 -24.30 -1.77
N SER A 34 8.73 -25.37 -1.51
CA SER A 34 10.17 -25.23 -1.28
C SER A 34 10.84 -24.58 -2.49
N SER A 35 11.83 -23.72 -2.25
CA SER A 35 12.55 -22.97 -3.29
C SER A 35 13.03 -23.85 -4.45
N LYS A 36 13.47 -25.09 -4.16
CA LYS A 36 13.94 -26.07 -5.15
C LYS A 36 12.83 -26.67 -6.03
N ALA A 37 11.57 -26.53 -5.63
CA ALA A 37 10.40 -27.07 -6.32
C ALA A 37 9.63 -25.99 -7.09
N ILE A 38 10.05 -24.73 -7.01
CA ILE A 38 9.46 -23.65 -7.80
C ILE A 38 9.79 -23.89 -9.29
N GLY A 39 8.77 -23.83 -10.13
CA GLY A 39 8.80 -24.11 -11.57
C GLY A 39 8.67 -25.59 -11.93
N THR A 40 8.27 -26.46 -11.00
CA THR A 40 8.24 -27.92 -11.21
C THR A 40 6.83 -28.53 -11.18
N ASP A 41 5.79 -27.71 -11.14
CA ASP A 41 4.39 -28.11 -10.97
C ASP A 41 4.18 -28.89 -9.66
N ALA A 42 4.85 -28.43 -8.59
CA ALA A 42 4.75 -29.05 -7.29
C ALA A 42 3.34 -28.91 -6.70
N PHE A 43 2.96 -29.82 -5.81
CA PHE A 43 1.63 -29.76 -5.16
C PHE A 43 1.45 -28.42 -4.44
N GLN A 44 0.36 -27.71 -4.79
CA GLN A 44 0.03 -26.36 -4.31
C GLN A 44 1.05 -25.28 -4.67
N GLU A 45 1.79 -25.45 -5.76
CA GLU A 45 2.48 -24.37 -6.43
C GLU A 45 1.49 -23.44 -7.12
N ALA A 46 1.68 -22.13 -6.96
CA ALA A 46 1.00 -21.10 -7.75
C ALA A 46 1.92 -19.89 -7.87
N ASP A 47 1.99 -19.30 -9.06
CA ASP A 47 2.67 -18.03 -9.29
C ASP A 47 1.82 -16.87 -8.75
N ILE A 48 1.68 -16.81 -7.43
CA ILE A 48 0.92 -15.76 -6.76
C ILE A 48 1.55 -14.38 -6.98
N CYS A 49 2.88 -14.32 -7.16
CA CYS A 49 3.59 -13.11 -7.51
C CYS A 49 3.12 -12.59 -8.88
N GLY A 50 3.07 -13.43 -9.92
CA GLY A 50 2.55 -13.05 -11.23
C GLY A 50 1.06 -12.68 -11.19
N ILE A 51 0.23 -13.46 -10.49
CA ILE A 51 -1.21 -13.23 -10.37
C ILE A 51 -1.52 -11.86 -9.72
N THR A 52 -0.76 -11.46 -8.71
CA THR A 52 -1.05 -10.26 -7.91
C THR A 52 -0.24 -9.03 -8.33
N MET A 53 0.75 -9.17 -9.21
CA MET A 53 1.56 -8.06 -9.73
C MET A 53 0.75 -6.83 -10.20
N PRO A 54 -0.39 -6.96 -10.90
CA PRO A 54 -1.17 -5.80 -11.34
C PRO A 54 -2.01 -5.14 -10.22
N ILE A 55 -2.12 -5.79 -9.06
CA ILE A 55 -2.98 -5.40 -7.94
C ILE A 55 -2.20 -5.26 -6.63
N THR A 56 -0.89 -5.08 -6.69
CA THR A 56 -0.04 -4.77 -5.55
C THR A 56 0.90 -3.62 -5.86
N LYS A 57 1.39 -2.96 -4.81
CA LYS A 57 2.48 -1.99 -4.94
C LYS A 57 3.82 -2.67 -5.22
N HIS A 58 3.99 -3.86 -4.64
CA HIS A 58 5.19 -4.65 -4.77
C HIS A 58 4.92 -6.10 -4.34
N ASN A 59 5.69 -7.02 -4.91
CA ASN A 59 5.68 -8.44 -4.55
C ASN A 59 7.10 -8.88 -4.24
N TYR A 60 7.26 -9.65 -3.16
CA TYR A 60 8.50 -10.33 -2.83
C TYR A 60 8.30 -11.84 -2.94
N LEU A 61 9.29 -12.53 -3.50
CA LEU A 61 9.47 -13.97 -3.34
C LEU A 61 10.74 -14.20 -2.50
N VAL A 62 10.57 -14.71 -1.29
CA VAL A 62 11.66 -14.90 -0.33
C VAL A 62 12.04 -16.37 -0.30
N THR A 63 13.28 -16.66 -0.71
CA THR A 63 13.83 -18.02 -0.73
C THR A 63 14.98 -18.22 0.26
N ASP A 64 15.57 -17.14 0.78
CA ASP A 64 16.59 -17.16 1.83
C ASP A 64 15.98 -16.69 3.17
N PRO A 65 16.06 -17.49 4.26
CA PRO A 65 15.56 -17.08 5.57
C PRO A 65 16.20 -15.77 6.09
N ALA A 66 17.44 -15.45 5.70
CA ALA A 66 18.13 -14.23 6.13
C ALA A 66 17.50 -12.95 5.56
N GLU A 67 16.71 -13.04 4.48
CA GLU A 67 16.05 -11.89 3.86
C GLU A 67 14.71 -11.54 4.51
N ILE A 68 14.07 -12.50 5.19
CA ILE A 68 12.73 -12.32 5.80
C ILE A 68 12.65 -11.03 6.64
N PRO A 69 13.60 -10.74 7.55
CA PRO A 69 13.49 -9.53 8.38
C PRO A 69 13.49 -8.23 7.56
N ARG A 70 14.36 -8.16 6.54
CA ARG A 70 14.49 -7.03 5.62
C ARG A 70 13.22 -6.84 4.80
N VAL A 71 12.78 -7.91 4.14
CA VAL A 71 11.61 -7.89 3.26
C VAL A 71 10.33 -7.53 4.02
N ILE A 72 10.16 -8.02 5.25
CA ILE A 72 9.00 -7.64 6.07
C ILE A 72 9.03 -6.15 6.42
N ALA A 73 10.18 -5.61 6.87
CA ALA A 73 10.31 -4.19 7.16
C ALA A 73 10.02 -3.31 5.93
N GLU A 74 10.56 -3.70 4.78
CA GLU A 74 10.31 -3.06 3.50
C GLU A 74 8.84 -3.12 3.07
N ALA A 75 8.21 -4.29 3.22
CA ALA A 75 6.82 -4.49 2.82
C ALA A 75 5.87 -3.57 3.59
N PHE A 76 6.06 -3.42 4.90
CA PHE A 76 5.28 -2.47 5.70
C PHE A 76 5.57 -1.02 5.31
N HIS A 77 6.84 -0.67 5.06
CA HIS A 77 7.21 0.67 4.62
C HIS A 77 6.57 1.03 3.27
N ILE A 78 6.65 0.13 2.28
CA ILE A 78 6.04 0.32 0.96
C ILE A 78 4.52 0.40 1.11
N ALA A 79 3.89 -0.51 1.86
CA ALA A 79 2.44 -0.54 2.00
C ALA A 79 1.88 0.79 2.54
N ALA A 80 2.57 1.39 3.53
CA ALA A 80 2.09 2.58 4.25
C ALA A 80 2.45 3.93 3.61
N THR A 81 3.48 4.02 2.77
CA THR A 81 4.00 5.31 2.28
C THR A 81 3.56 5.65 0.86
N GLY A 82 3.65 6.93 0.47
CA GLY A 82 3.16 7.40 -0.83
C GLY A 82 1.64 7.28 -0.94
N ARG A 83 1.12 6.75 -2.06
CA ARG A 83 -0.26 6.22 -2.09
C ARG A 83 -0.24 4.86 -1.38
N PRO A 84 -0.95 4.68 -0.25
CA PRO A 84 -0.94 3.40 0.46
C PRO A 84 -1.57 2.29 -0.39
N GLY A 85 -1.22 1.04 -0.13
CA GLY A 85 -1.75 -0.09 -0.89
C GLY A 85 -1.13 -1.43 -0.46
N PRO A 86 -1.61 -2.54 -1.03
CA PRO A 86 -1.17 -3.88 -0.68
C PRO A 86 0.25 -4.18 -1.15
N VAL A 87 0.97 -4.97 -0.36
CA VAL A 87 2.24 -5.61 -0.70
C VAL A 87 2.13 -7.11 -0.42
N LEU A 88 2.57 -7.94 -1.37
CA LEU A 88 2.68 -9.39 -1.17
C LEU A 88 4.09 -9.77 -0.72
N VAL A 89 4.19 -10.66 0.25
CA VAL A 89 5.43 -11.34 0.65
C VAL A 89 5.18 -12.85 0.59
N ASP A 90 5.64 -13.47 -0.49
CA ASP A 90 5.54 -14.92 -0.71
C ASP A 90 6.83 -15.59 -0.22
N ILE A 91 6.73 -16.54 0.72
CA ILE A 91 7.90 -17.11 1.40
C ILE A 91 7.97 -18.62 1.16
N ALA A 92 9.08 -19.08 0.58
CA ALA A 92 9.33 -20.49 0.35
C ALA A 92 9.33 -21.30 1.65
N LYS A 93 8.73 -22.50 1.61
CA LYS A 93 8.59 -23.38 2.78
C LYS A 93 9.91 -23.65 3.49
N ASP A 94 10.97 -23.92 2.74
CA ASP A 94 12.31 -24.17 3.26
C ASP A 94 12.94 -22.92 3.88
N ALA A 95 12.66 -21.72 3.37
CA ALA A 95 13.05 -20.47 4.02
C ALA A 95 12.32 -20.29 5.36
N LEU A 96 11.02 -20.62 5.45
CA LEU A 96 10.27 -20.56 6.71
C LEU A 96 10.75 -21.56 7.76
N GLN A 97 11.26 -22.72 7.32
CA GLN A 97 11.68 -23.81 8.21
C GLN A 97 13.16 -23.74 8.62
N ALA A 98 13.99 -23.02 7.86
CA ALA A 98 15.41 -22.89 8.13
C ALA A 98 15.68 -21.96 9.34
N THR A 99 16.79 -22.22 10.02
CA THR A 99 17.30 -21.30 11.05
C THR A 99 18.13 -20.20 10.39
N THR A 100 18.10 -18.99 10.95
CA THR A 100 18.90 -17.87 10.48
C THR A 100 19.29 -16.96 11.64
N THR A 101 20.20 -16.03 11.39
CA THR A 101 20.58 -15.00 12.37
C THR A 101 19.75 -13.74 12.11
N PHE A 102 19.08 -13.26 13.14
CA PHE A 102 18.40 -11.98 13.13
C PHE A 102 19.19 -10.94 13.92
N ARG A 103 19.30 -9.72 13.38
CA ARG A 103 19.89 -8.56 14.07
C ARG A 103 19.03 -7.32 13.84
N TRP A 104 18.92 -6.51 14.88
CA TRP A 104 18.23 -5.23 14.85
C TRP A 104 19.25 -4.09 14.98
N PRO A 105 19.04 -2.91 14.34
CA PRO A 105 17.95 -2.57 13.43
C PRO A 105 18.06 -3.28 12.07
N VAL A 106 16.92 -3.59 11.44
CA VAL A 106 16.89 -3.96 10.03
C VAL A 106 16.95 -2.68 9.21
N GLU A 107 17.89 -2.64 8.28
CA GLU A 107 18.03 -1.54 7.33
C GLU A 107 17.30 -1.90 6.01
N PRO A 108 16.23 -1.17 5.64
CA PRO A 108 15.56 -1.37 4.37
C PRO A 108 16.47 -1.04 3.19
N GLN A 109 16.44 -1.87 2.14
CA GLN A 109 17.16 -1.69 0.89
C GLN A 109 16.17 -1.44 -0.25
N LEU A 110 15.74 -0.18 -0.38
CA LEU A 110 14.71 0.22 -1.34
C LEU A 110 15.27 1.19 -2.41
N PRO A 111 16.16 0.72 -3.31
CA PRO A 111 16.69 1.57 -4.36
C PRO A 111 15.56 2.07 -5.27
N GLY A 112 15.52 3.37 -5.52
CA GLY A 112 14.53 4.00 -6.39
C GLY A 112 13.16 4.27 -5.76
N TYR A 113 12.83 3.69 -4.60
CA TYR A 113 11.57 3.99 -3.91
C TYR A 113 11.72 5.19 -2.97
N ARG A 114 11.28 6.37 -3.43
CA ARG A 114 11.32 7.62 -2.66
C ARG A 114 9.97 8.33 -2.76
N PRO A 115 9.04 8.09 -1.83
CA PRO A 115 7.73 8.75 -1.86
C PRO A 115 7.88 10.26 -1.72
N VAL A 116 7.17 11.02 -2.56
CA VAL A 116 7.15 12.49 -2.49
C VAL A 116 6.24 12.90 -1.33
N THR A 117 6.84 13.37 -0.25
CA THR A 117 6.11 13.80 0.97
C THR A 117 5.95 15.32 1.07
N LYS A 118 6.70 16.08 0.25
CA LYS A 118 6.65 17.55 0.26
C LYS A 118 6.02 18.05 -1.05
N PRO A 119 4.93 18.83 -0.97
CA PRO A 119 4.33 19.42 -2.16
C PRO A 119 5.21 20.54 -2.73
N HIS A 120 5.06 20.81 -4.03
CA HIS A 120 5.78 21.89 -4.68
C HIS A 120 5.13 23.25 -4.36
N ALA A 121 5.79 24.10 -3.58
CA ALA A 121 5.21 25.36 -3.06
C ALA A 121 4.65 26.31 -4.15
N LYS A 122 5.26 26.33 -5.35
CA LYS A 122 4.72 27.11 -6.48
C LYS A 122 3.37 26.56 -6.98
N GLN A 123 3.22 25.23 -7.06
CA GLN A 123 1.98 24.60 -7.52
C GLN A 123 0.84 24.84 -6.52
N ILE A 124 1.14 24.77 -5.22
CA ILE A 124 0.17 25.10 -4.16
C ILE A 124 -0.28 26.56 -4.27
N ARG A 125 0.65 27.51 -4.49
CA ARG A 125 0.31 28.92 -4.67
C ARG A 125 -0.57 29.17 -5.90
N GLU A 126 -0.28 28.53 -7.03
CA GLU A 126 -1.12 28.68 -8.22
C GLU A 126 -2.52 28.04 -8.03
N ALA A 127 -2.61 26.87 -7.39
CA ALA A 127 -3.89 26.24 -7.05
C ALA A 127 -4.73 27.13 -6.11
N ALA A 128 -4.10 27.75 -5.10
CA ALA A 128 -4.77 28.67 -4.19
C ALA A 128 -5.29 29.93 -4.91
N LYS A 129 -4.50 30.52 -5.83
CA LYS A 129 -4.95 31.65 -6.66
C LYS A 129 -6.16 31.27 -7.51
N MET A 130 -6.11 30.10 -8.17
CA MET A 130 -7.22 29.60 -8.98
C MET A 130 -8.48 29.45 -8.13
N LEU A 131 -8.36 28.85 -6.94
CA LEU A 131 -9.48 28.65 -6.01
C LEU A 131 -10.12 29.97 -5.58
N VAL A 132 -9.30 30.98 -5.21
CA VAL A 132 -9.79 32.30 -4.79
C VAL A 132 -10.42 33.09 -5.94
N SER A 133 -9.91 32.95 -7.16
CA SER A 133 -10.45 33.64 -8.35
C SER A 133 -11.72 33.00 -8.92
N ALA A 134 -12.05 31.77 -8.50
CA ALA A 134 -13.19 31.04 -9.02
C ALA A 134 -14.51 31.65 -8.53
N LYS A 135 -15.48 31.80 -9.44
CA LYS A 135 -16.81 32.34 -9.10
C LYS A 135 -17.68 31.35 -8.33
N ARG A 136 -17.51 30.05 -8.59
CA ARG A 136 -18.32 28.95 -8.01
C ARG A 136 -17.44 27.71 -7.76
N PRO A 137 -16.44 27.80 -6.86
CA PRO A 137 -15.57 26.67 -6.55
C PRO A 137 -16.34 25.57 -5.79
N VAL A 138 -15.90 24.33 -5.92
CA VAL A 138 -16.38 23.18 -5.14
C VAL A 138 -15.16 22.35 -4.73
N LEU A 139 -15.11 21.93 -3.47
CA LEU A 139 -14.10 21.02 -2.95
C LEU A 139 -14.62 19.58 -3.10
N TYR A 140 -14.10 18.83 -4.07
CA TYR A 140 -14.39 17.39 -4.21
C TYR A 140 -13.36 16.57 -3.43
N VAL A 141 -13.78 16.00 -2.31
CA VAL A 141 -12.88 15.44 -1.30
C VAL A 141 -12.86 13.91 -1.38
N GLY A 142 -11.68 13.36 -1.64
CA GLY A 142 -11.41 11.92 -1.62
C GLY A 142 -10.96 11.39 -0.25
N GLY A 143 -10.99 10.08 -0.07
CA GLY A 143 -10.62 9.41 1.19
C GLY A 143 -9.16 9.62 1.63
N GLY A 144 -8.32 10.22 0.78
CA GLY A 144 -6.97 10.65 1.14
C GLY A 144 -6.93 11.61 2.33
N VAL A 145 -7.96 12.44 2.53
CA VAL A 145 -8.04 13.34 3.69
C VAL A 145 -8.12 12.54 5.00
N ILE A 146 -8.95 11.50 5.06
CA ILE A 146 -9.08 10.65 6.26
C ILE A 146 -7.76 9.94 6.55
N LYS A 147 -7.13 9.37 5.51
CA LYS A 147 -5.87 8.64 5.63
C LYS A 147 -4.71 9.52 6.08
N ALA A 148 -4.69 10.76 5.62
CA ALA A 148 -3.72 11.76 6.02
C ALA A 148 -4.05 12.42 7.38
N GLN A 149 -5.19 12.07 8.00
CA GLN A 149 -5.72 12.71 9.20
C GLN A 149 -5.91 14.23 9.04
N ALA A 150 -6.21 14.67 7.82
CA ALA A 150 -6.23 16.07 7.41
C ALA A 150 -7.63 16.73 7.47
N THR A 151 -8.53 16.20 8.32
CA THR A 151 -9.91 16.68 8.40
C THR A 151 -10.00 18.08 8.99
N ALA A 152 -9.09 18.44 9.91
CA ALA A 152 -9.00 19.77 10.48
C ALA A 152 -8.53 20.82 9.45
N GLU A 153 -7.53 20.48 8.65
CA GLU A 153 -7.00 21.33 7.58
C GLU A 153 -8.01 21.52 6.46
N LEU A 154 -8.73 20.46 6.09
CA LEU A 154 -9.86 20.55 5.16
C LEU A 154 -10.91 21.53 5.70
N ARG A 155 -11.22 21.45 6.99
CA ARG A 155 -12.19 22.36 7.61
C ARG A 155 -11.77 23.81 7.49
N ILE A 156 -10.53 24.12 7.85
CA ILE A 156 -9.97 25.47 7.72
C ILE A 156 -10.04 25.96 6.26
N LEU A 157 -9.67 25.11 5.30
CA LEU A 157 -9.71 25.48 3.88
C LEU A 157 -11.14 25.78 3.39
N ALA A 158 -12.11 24.96 3.78
CA ALA A 158 -13.52 25.17 3.41
C ALA A 158 -14.07 26.47 4.02
N GLU A 159 -13.80 26.72 5.31
CA GLU A 159 -14.24 27.94 6.02
C GLU A 159 -13.61 29.21 5.42
N LEU A 160 -12.32 29.18 5.07
CA LEU A 160 -11.62 30.32 4.46
C LEU A 160 -12.11 30.65 3.04
N THR A 161 -12.56 29.64 2.29
CA THR A 161 -12.92 29.80 0.88
C THR A 161 -14.43 29.96 0.67
N GLY A 162 -15.25 29.53 1.64
CA GLY A 162 -16.70 29.44 1.50
C GLY A 162 -17.14 28.44 0.42
N ALA A 163 -16.24 27.60 -0.08
CA ALA A 163 -16.54 26.64 -1.13
C ALA A 163 -17.38 25.47 -0.57
N PRO A 164 -18.48 25.08 -1.23
CA PRO A 164 -19.18 23.85 -0.90
C PRO A 164 -18.26 22.64 -0.96
N VAL A 165 -18.43 21.72 -0.02
CA VAL A 165 -17.68 20.47 0.07
C VAL A 165 -18.58 19.32 -0.36
N VAL A 166 -18.06 18.44 -1.23
CA VAL A 166 -18.71 17.18 -1.60
C VAL A 166 -17.71 16.05 -1.45
N THR A 167 -18.12 14.95 -0.83
CA THR A 167 -17.23 13.82 -0.47
C THR A 167 -17.45 12.63 -1.40
N THR A 168 -16.38 11.88 -1.66
CA THR A 168 -16.49 10.50 -2.16
C THR A 168 -17.02 9.57 -1.07
N LEU A 169 -17.47 8.37 -1.43
CA LEU A 169 -17.87 7.33 -0.47
C LEU A 169 -16.77 7.07 0.58
N MET A 170 -15.52 6.99 0.13
CA MET A 170 -14.35 6.75 1.00
C MET A 170 -13.94 7.96 1.86
N ALA A 171 -14.61 9.10 1.70
CA ALA A 171 -14.39 10.32 2.45
C ALA A 171 -15.58 10.69 3.34
N LEU A 172 -16.60 9.82 3.47
CA LEU A 172 -17.68 10.06 4.40
C LEU A 172 -17.13 10.22 5.82
N GLY A 173 -17.58 11.24 6.54
CA GLY A 173 -17.05 11.64 7.85
C GLY A 173 -15.79 12.52 7.79
N ALA A 174 -15.24 12.83 6.61
CA ALA A 174 -14.11 13.76 6.50
C ALA A 174 -14.48 15.23 6.79
N PHE A 175 -15.76 15.57 6.67
CA PHE A 175 -16.31 16.91 6.89
C PHE A 175 -17.72 16.77 7.51
N PRO A 176 -18.15 17.66 8.43
CA PRO A 176 -19.50 17.60 9.01
C PRO A 176 -20.58 17.83 7.95
N ASP A 177 -21.72 17.14 8.10
CA ASP A 177 -22.91 17.34 7.25
C ASP A 177 -23.59 18.70 7.50
#